data_AF-A0A1C2E0Q5-F1
#
_entry.id   AF-A0A1C2E0Q5-F1
#
_cell.length_a   1.000
_cell.length_b   1.000
_cell.length_c   1.000
_cell.angle_alpha   90.00
_cell.angle_beta   90.00
_cell.angle_gamma   90.00
#
_symmetry.space_group_name_H-M   'P 1'
#
loop_
_entity.id
_entity.type
_entity.pdbx_description
1 polymer ?
#
loop_
_entity_poly.entity_id
_entity_poly.type
_entity_poly.pdbx_seq_one_letter_code
_entity_poly.pdbx_strand_id
1 'polypeptide(L)'
;MTAWRAEDGLKPPGLDPTGGSAAMIQERIERAARQFASGQEQYVLLLLTAIVAFLMGRYSLNAMESVATRSFRLRAEITNKEFAEWLARNEQQLLKLQELQPKDVTPLKKAEPEPPPERRGERSAPPKIEMFKKGWTAEDVLAIPQGSRPDPSVYLTPEYMEYHLAQFKNGASRVMPVRNFEKYGIGQTDGTSFIMPHHEVDEIFAKAAGDKRILEQKLGLPEGFLEKDKIVRIDIPSPNELGLRIPSGNEAGANEFWLPGGKLPAGNLEAVIDAGKISGDRLITTPIP
;
A
#
# COMPACT_ATOMS: atom_id res chain seq x y z
N MET A 1 -8.76 -4.19 8.72
CA MET A 1 -9.31 -4.68 10.00
C MET A 1 -9.01 -6.18 10.07
N THR A 2 -8.37 -6.67 11.13
CA THR A 2 -8.07 -8.11 11.26
C THR A 2 -9.26 -8.82 11.91
N ALA A 3 -9.47 -10.11 11.59
CA ALA A 3 -10.59 -10.89 12.14
C ALA A 3 -10.61 -10.91 13.68
N TRP A 4 -9.43 -10.73 14.30
CA TRP A 4 -9.21 -10.66 15.75
C TRP A 4 -9.90 -9.49 16.48
N ARG A 5 -10.34 -8.46 15.75
CA ARG A 5 -11.04 -7.28 16.29
C ARG A 5 -12.47 -7.13 15.77
N ALA A 6 -13.05 -8.20 15.22
CA ALA A 6 -14.36 -8.12 14.58
C ALA A 6 -15.48 -7.72 15.56
N GLU A 7 -15.32 -8.06 16.84
CA GLU A 7 -16.26 -7.78 17.93
C GLU A 7 -16.09 -6.40 18.59
N ASP A 8 -15.01 -5.67 18.30
CA ASP A 8 -14.73 -4.38 18.91
C ASP A 8 -15.82 -3.34 18.57
N GLY A 9 -16.37 -2.72 19.62
CA GLY A 9 -17.39 -1.68 19.52
C GLY A 9 -18.81 -2.18 19.20
N LEU A 10 -19.05 -3.50 19.16
CA LEU A 10 -20.36 -4.08 18.92
C LEU A 10 -20.94 -4.72 20.20
N LYS A 11 -22.27 -4.72 20.32
CA LYS A 11 -22.93 -5.40 21.44
C LYS A 11 -22.73 -6.91 21.30
N PRO A 12 -22.50 -7.64 22.41
CA PRO A 12 -22.35 -9.09 22.34
C PRO A 12 -23.58 -9.74 21.66
N PRO A 13 -23.42 -10.82 20.87
CA PRO A 13 -24.48 -11.42 20.06
C PRO A 13 -25.76 -11.84 20.82
N GLY A 14 -25.73 -11.90 22.16
CA GLY A 14 -26.90 -12.17 23.02
C GLY A 14 -27.56 -10.94 23.66
N LEU A 15 -27.01 -9.74 23.49
CA LEU A 15 -27.49 -8.48 24.09
C LEU A 15 -28.06 -7.50 23.06
N ASP A 16 -28.06 -7.88 21.79
CA ASP A 16 -28.69 -7.14 20.70
C ASP A 16 -29.91 -7.90 20.17
N PRO A 17 -31.15 -7.47 20.50
CA PRO A 17 -32.36 -8.16 20.09
C PRO A 17 -32.63 -8.06 18.58
N THR A 18 -31.90 -7.22 17.85
CA THR A 18 -32.06 -7.04 16.40
C THR A 18 -31.21 -8.00 15.57
N GLY A 19 -30.21 -8.66 16.19
CA GLY A 19 -29.24 -9.50 15.50
C GLY A 19 -28.21 -8.75 14.63
N GLY A 20 -28.28 -7.42 14.55
CA GLY A 20 -27.42 -6.60 13.70
C GLY A 20 -25.95 -6.66 14.09
N SER A 21 -25.66 -6.73 15.39
CA SER A 21 -24.28 -6.86 15.90
C SER A 21 -23.65 -8.19 15.49
N ALA A 22 -24.41 -9.30 15.51
CA ALA A 22 -23.91 -10.60 15.08
C ALA A 22 -23.63 -10.64 13.57
N ALA A 23 -24.50 -10.04 12.77
CA ALA A 23 -24.30 -9.93 11.31
C ALA A 23 -23.05 -9.10 10.95
N MET A 24 -22.83 -7.98 11.64
CA MET A 24 -21.64 -7.14 11.41
C MET A 24 -20.33 -7.80 11.85
N ILE A 25 -20.34 -8.59 12.93
CA ILE A 25 -19.16 -9.37 13.35
C ILE A 25 -18.82 -10.40 12.26
N GLN A 26 -19.82 -11.12 11.74
CA GLN A 26 -19.62 -12.12 10.69
C GLN A 26 -19.09 -11.48 9.39
N GLU A 27 -19.65 -10.35 8.97
CA GLU A 27 -19.19 -9.62 7.78
C GLU A 27 -17.74 -9.14 7.92
N ARG A 28 -17.34 -8.67 9.11
CA ARG A 28 -15.97 -8.25 9.42
C ARG A 28 -15.00 -9.42 9.38
N ILE A 29 -15.37 -10.58 9.92
CA ILE A 29 -14.57 -11.81 9.88
C ILE A 29 -14.37 -12.27 8.43
N GLU A 30 -15.45 -12.31 7.64
CA GLU A 30 -15.35 -12.73 6.24
C GLU A 30 -14.57 -11.74 5.38
N ARG A 31 -14.71 -10.43 5.60
CA ARG A 31 -13.91 -9.41 4.91
C ARG A 31 -12.43 -9.55 5.25
N ALA A 32 -12.09 -9.80 6.52
CA ALA A 32 -10.71 -10.07 6.92
C ALA A 32 -10.15 -11.37 6.31
N ALA A 33 -10.97 -12.43 6.24
CA ALA A 33 -10.59 -13.69 5.60
C ALA A 33 -10.36 -13.53 4.09
N ARG A 34 -11.23 -12.77 3.40
CA ARG A 34 -11.11 -12.47 1.96
C ARG A 34 -9.91 -11.57 1.66
N GLN A 35 -9.64 -10.56 2.49
CA GLN A 35 -8.45 -9.71 2.38
C GLN A 35 -7.15 -10.49 2.60
N PHE A 36 -7.17 -11.46 3.52
CA PHE A 36 -6.05 -12.37 3.72
C PHE A 36 -5.85 -13.25 2.47
N ALA A 37 -6.91 -13.85 1.92
CA ALA A 37 -6.84 -14.68 0.72
C ALA A 37 -6.35 -13.91 -0.52
N SER A 38 -6.89 -12.72 -0.80
CA SER A 38 -6.54 -11.93 -1.99
C SER A 38 -5.13 -11.33 -1.92
N GLY A 39 -4.68 -10.96 -0.71
CA GLY A 39 -3.32 -10.48 -0.49
C GLY A 39 -2.27 -11.57 -0.69
N GLN A 40 -2.61 -12.84 -0.39
CA GLN A 40 -1.67 -13.97 -0.47
C GLN A 40 -1.38 -14.39 -1.91
N GLU A 41 -2.28 -14.19 -2.88
CA GLU A 41 -2.10 -14.72 -4.25
C GLU A 41 -0.86 -14.17 -4.97
N GLN A 42 -0.57 -12.87 -4.85
CA GLN A 42 0.63 -12.27 -5.46
C GLN A 42 1.92 -12.68 -4.75
N TYR A 43 1.90 -12.79 -3.42
CA TYR A 43 3.04 -13.31 -2.65
C TYR A 43 3.29 -14.78 -2.96
N VAL A 44 2.23 -15.57 -3.13
CA VAL A 44 2.30 -16.98 -3.54
C VAL A 44 2.88 -17.07 -4.95
N LEU A 45 2.39 -16.28 -5.91
CA LEU A 45 2.92 -16.28 -7.28
C LEU A 45 4.40 -15.88 -7.31
N LEU A 46 4.79 -14.84 -6.56
CA LEU A 46 6.17 -14.37 -6.46
C LEU A 46 7.07 -15.41 -5.79
N LEU A 47 6.59 -16.05 -4.72
CA LEU A 47 7.29 -17.15 -4.05
C LEU A 47 7.47 -18.35 -4.99
N LEU A 48 6.42 -18.75 -5.72
CA LEU A 48 6.49 -19.83 -6.70
C LEU A 48 7.45 -19.50 -7.84
N THR A 49 7.47 -18.25 -8.31
CA THR A 49 8.40 -17.77 -9.35
C THR A 49 9.85 -17.79 -8.86
N ALA A 50 10.10 -17.35 -7.63
CA ALA A 50 11.42 -17.41 -7.01
C ALA A 50 11.91 -18.87 -6.81
N ILE A 51 11.01 -19.77 -6.41
CA ILE A 51 11.29 -21.20 -6.30
C ILE A 51 11.65 -21.78 -7.68
N VAL A 52 10.86 -21.52 -8.73
CA VAL A 52 11.13 -21.99 -10.09
C VAL A 52 12.47 -21.44 -10.60
N ALA A 53 12.76 -20.16 -10.37
CA ALA A 53 14.02 -19.54 -10.78
C ALA A 53 15.25 -20.15 -10.07
N PHE A 54 15.12 -20.47 -8.78
CA PHE A 54 16.15 -21.15 -8.01
C PHE A 54 16.37 -22.60 -8.47
N LEU A 55 15.29 -23.36 -8.68
CA LEU A 55 15.35 -24.74 -9.19
C LEU A 55 16.02 -24.80 -10.57
N MET A 56 15.70 -23.84 -11.45
CA MET A 56 16.32 -23.68 -12.77
C MET A 56 17.76 -23.14 -12.73
N GLY A 57 18.28 -22.80 -11.55
CA GLY A 57 19.67 -22.40 -11.34
C GLY A 57 19.99 -20.94 -11.67
N ARG A 58 18.98 -20.11 -11.95
CA ARG A 58 19.18 -18.69 -12.33
C ARG A 58 19.75 -17.84 -11.18
N TYR A 59 19.49 -18.25 -9.93
CA TYR A 59 20.02 -17.60 -8.72
C TYR A 59 20.95 -18.52 -7.91
N SER A 60 21.29 -19.70 -8.42
CA SER A 60 22.17 -20.65 -7.73
C SER A 60 23.63 -20.33 -8.02
N LEU A 61 24.45 -20.25 -6.96
CA LEU A 61 25.91 -20.07 -7.08
C LEU A 61 26.59 -21.27 -7.77
N ASN A 62 25.92 -22.43 -7.83
CA ASN A 62 26.40 -23.65 -8.48
C ASN A 62 25.53 -23.98 -9.69
N ALA A 63 25.74 -23.26 -10.79
CA ALA A 63 24.96 -23.40 -12.03
C ALA A 63 24.95 -24.84 -12.60
N MET A 64 25.97 -25.66 -12.31
CA MET A 64 26.09 -27.06 -12.75
C MET A 64 25.27 -28.06 -11.93
N GLU A 65 24.70 -27.64 -10.80
CA GLU A 65 23.91 -28.52 -9.92
C GLU A 65 22.58 -28.90 -10.59
N SER A 66 22.18 -30.17 -10.49
CA SER A 66 20.92 -30.63 -11.08
C SER A 66 19.71 -30.03 -10.36
N VAL A 67 18.59 -29.90 -11.07
CA VAL A 67 17.31 -29.45 -10.48
C VAL A 67 16.90 -30.33 -9.29
N ALA A 68 17.14 -31.64 -9.38
CA ALA A 68 16.83 -32.61 -8.32
C ALA A 68 17.65 -32.38 -7.03
N THR A 69 18.92 -31.97 -7.16
CA THR A 69 19.77 -31.69 -6.00
C THR A 69 19.34 -30.38 -5.33
N ARG A 70 18.97 -29.36 -6.12
CA ARG A 70 18.45 -28.09 -5.61
C ARG A 70 17.08 -28.26 -4.94
N SER A 71 16.21 -29.11 -5.49
CA SER A 71 14.92 -29.39 -4.86
C SER A 71 15.05 -30.16 -3.56
N PHE A 72 15.96 -31.13 -3.48
CA PHE A 72 16.27 -31.83 -2.23
C PHE A 72 16.75 -30.85 -1.14
N ARG A 73 17.67 -29.94 -1.47
CA ARG A 73 18.15 -28.90 -0.54
C ARG A 73 17.02 -27.99 -0.09
N LEU A 74 16.22 -27.46 -1.03
CA LEU A 74 15.11 -26.56 -0.73
C LEU A 74 14.11 -27.21 0.24
N ARG A 75 13.75 -28.48 0.01
CA ARG A 75 12.82 -29.20 0.90
C ARG A 75 13.42 -29.48 2.29
N ALA A 76 14.73 -29.66 2.40
CA ALA A 76 15.40 -29.89 3.69
C ALA A 76 15.53 -28.62 4.54
N GLU A 77 15.62 -27.44 3.90
CA GLU A 77 15.75 -26.14 4.57
C GLU A 77 14.39 -25.50 4.94
N ILE A 78 13.30 -25.88 4.23
CA ILE A 78 11.96 -25.41 4.55
C ILE A 78 11.49 -26.00 5.90
N THR A 79 11.17 -25.13 6.85
CA THR A 79 10.70 -25.51 8.20
C THR A 79 9.23 -25.96 8.22
N ASN A 80 8.43 -25.61 7.21
CA ASN A 80 7.03 -26.04 7.07
C ASN A 80 6.93 -27.36 6.30
N LYS A 81 6.63 -28.45 7.01
CA LYS A 81 6.54 -29.81 6.45
C LYS A 81 5.43 -29.97 5.41
N GLU A 82 4.25 -29.39 5.63
CA GLU A 82 3.11 -29.49 4.72
C GLU A 82 3.42 -28.79 3.38
N PHE A 83 4.08 -27.64 3.44
CA PHE A 83 4.52 -26.92 2.25
C PHE A 83 5.63 -27.68 1.50
N ALA A 84 6.60 -28.27 2.22
CA ALA A 84 7.64 -29.09 1.61
C ALA A 84 7.08 -30.34 0.89
N GLU A 85 6.07 -31.00 1.48
CA GLU A 85 5.37 -32.12 0.86
C GLU A 85 4.52 -31.69 -0.34
N TRP A 86 3.81 -30.56 -0.24
CA TRP A 86 3.07 -30.00 -1.36
C TRP A 86 4.01 -29.66 -2.52
N LEU A 87 5.14 -29.01 -2.25
CA LEU A 87 6.14 -28.69 -3.26
C LEU A 87 6.68 -29.95 -3.91
N ALA A 88 6.92 -31.02 -3.14
CA ALA A 88 7.38 -32.30 -3.66
C ALA A 88 6.44 -32.94 -4.69
N ARG A 89 5.12 -32.78 -4.49
CA ARG A 89 4.09 -33.34 -5.39
C ARG A 89 3.84 -32.47 -6.62
N ASN A 90 4.08 -31.15 -6.51
CA ASN A 90 3.71 -30.17 -7.55
C ASN A 90 4.90 -29.60 -8.33
N GLU A 91 6.15 -29.89 -7.94
CA GLU A 91 7.37 -29.36 -8.57
C GLU A 91 7.39 -29.49 -10.10
N GLN A 92 7.06 -30.67 -10.62
CA GLN A 92 7.08 -30.92 -12.07
C GLN A 92 6.01 -30.12 -12.82
N GLN A 93 4.92 -29.73 -12.16
CA GLN A 93 3.90 -28.87 -12.75
C GLN A 93 4.36 -27.41 -12.72
N LEU A 94 4.92 -26.97 -11.58
CA LEU A 94 5.46 -25.61 -11.42
C LEU A 94 6.54 -25.28 -12.46
N LEU A 95 7.45 -26.22 -12.75
CA LEU A 95 8.51 -26.04 -13.75
C LEU A 95 7.97 -25.92 -15.19
N LYS A 96 6.77 -26.44 -15.47
CA LYS A 96 6.14 -26.42 -16.80
C LYS A 96 5.34 -25.14 -17.06
N LEU A 97 4.93 -24.43 -16.01
CA LEU A 97 4.12 -23.22 -16.13
C LEU A 97 4.99 -22.07 -16.66
N GLN A 98 4.79 -21.70 -17.93
CA GLN A 98 5.50 -20.58 -18.56
C GLN A 98 5.26 -19.25 -17.83
N GLU A 99 4.10 -19.08 -17.19
CA GLU A 99 3.76 -17.88 -16.42
C GLU A 99 4.62 -17.70 -15.16
N LEU A 100 5.12 -18.81 -14.60
CA LEU A 100 6.04 -18.82 -13.46
C LEU A 100 7.51 -18.79 -13.88
N GLN A 101 7.79 -18.84 -15.18
CA GLN A 101 9.15 -18.69 -15.69
C GLN A 101 9.50 -17.20 -15.71
N PRO A 102 10.60 -16.78 -15.06
CA PRO A 102 11.00 -15.39 -15.08
C PRO A 102 11.30 -14.95 -16.53
N LYS A 103 10.64 -13.87 -16.98
CA LYS A 103 10.88 -13.23 -18.28
C LYS A 103 12.30 -12.65 -18.28
N ASP A 104 13.07 -12.94 -19.32
CA ASP A 104 14.53 -12.87 -19.40
C ASP A 104 15.19 -11.73 -18.61
N VAL A 105 15.78 -12.08 -17.46
CA VAL A 105 16.82 -11.29 -16.79
C VAL A 105 18.17 -11.86 -17.21
N THR A 106 19.00 -10.99 -17.78
CA THR A 106 20.34 -11.26 -18.28
C THR A 106 21.16 -12.08 -17.28
N PRO A 107 21.82 -13.18 -17.69
CA PRO A 107 22.67 -13.95 -16.79
C PRO A 107 23.78 -13.03 -16.24
N LEU A 108 23.91 -12.98 -14.91
CA LEU A 108 25.05 -12.35 -14.24
C LEU A 108 26.34 -12.99 -14.80
N LYS A 109 27.04 -12.25 -15.66
CA LYS A 109 28.35 -12.64 -16.18
C LYS A 109 29.29 -12.80 -14.99
N LYS A 110 29.79 -14.03 -14.83
CA LYS A 110 30.81 -14.42 -13.84
C LYS A 110 32.06 -13.56 -14.09
N ALA A 111 32.34 -12.61 -13.20
CA ALA A 111 33.60 -11.87 -13.23
C ALA A 111 34.72 -12.79 -12.73
N GLU A 112 35.82 -12.83 -13.48
CA GLU A 112 37.08 -13.47 -13.10
C GLU A 112 37.69 -12.85 -11.83
N PRO A 113 38.52 -13.61 -11.09
CA PRO A 113 38.93 -13.23 -9.74
C PRO A 113 40.03 -12.17 -9.77
N GLU A 114 39.75 -11.00 -9.22
CA GLU A 114 40.78 -10.01 -8.86
C GLU A 114 41.48 -10.39 -7.54
N PRO A 115 42.76 -10.01 -7.38
CA PRO A 115 43.63 -10.46 -6.29
C PRO A 115 43.23 -9.86 -4.92
N PRO A 116 43.61 -10.49 -3.78
CA PRO A 116 43.22 -10.02 -2.46
C PRO A 116 44.19 -8.94 -1.94
N PRO A 117 43.90 -8.28 -0.81
CA PRO A 117 42.63 -7.70 -0.36
C PRO A 117 42.84 -6.25 0.15
N GLU A 118 41.78 -5.44 0.25
CA GLU A 118 41.78 -4.33 1.23
C GLU A 118 40.39 -4.13 1.83
N ARG A 119 40.35 -4.03 3.16
CA ARG A 119 39.15 -3.91 4.00
C ARG A 119 38.35 -2.67 3.57
N ARG A 120 37.38 -2.83 2.67
CA ARG A 120 36.48 -1.76 2.28
C ARG A 120 35.26 -1.81 3.19
N GLY A 121 35.11 -0.75 4.00
CA GLY A 121 34.07 -0.60 5.01
C GLY A 121 32.67 -0.81 4.46
N GLU A 122 31.78 -1.17 5.39
CA GLU A 122 30.34 -1.26 5.24
C GLU A 122 29.81 -0.18 4.28
N ARG A 123 29.33 -0.59 3.10
CA ARG A 123 28.40 0.25 2.35
C ARG A 123 27.10 0.23 3.13
N SER A 124 26.89 1.27 3.95
CA SER A 124 25.64 1.48 4.68
C SER A 124 24.48 1.54 3.69
N ALA A 125 23.39 0.85 4.04
CA ALA A 125 22.09 1.05 3.39
C ALA A 125 21.73 2.55 3.42
N PRO A 126 20.93 3.05 2.45
CA PRO A 126 20.42 4.41 2.54
C PRO A 126 19.78 4.63 3.92
N PRO A 127 19.99 5.81 4.54
CA PRO A 127 19.53 6.05 5.91
C PRO A 127 18.02 5.84 5.99
N LYS A 128 17.60 4.98 6.91
CA LYS A 128 16.17 4.80 7.23
C LYS A 128 15.67 6.09 7.85
N ILE A 129 14.86 6.86 7.12
CA ILE A 129 14.25 8.09 7.64
C ILE A 129 13.29 7.69 8.77
N GLU A 130 13.59 8.12 10.00
CA GLU A 130 12.68 7.93 11.14
C GLU A 130 11.48 8.86 10.99
N MET A 131 10.27 8.31 10.97
CA MET A 131 9.04 9.08 10.76
C MET A 131 8.59 9.81 12.02
N PHE A 132 8.54 9.10 13.15
CA PHE A 132 8.09 9.67 14.42
C PHE A 132 9.26 10.15 15.26
N LYS A 133 9.04 11.25 15.98
CA LYS A 133 9.95 11.68 17.05
C LYS A 133 9.96 10.63 18.15
N LYS A 134 11.09 10.54 18.86
CA LYS A 134 11.23 9.63 20.00
C LYS A 134 10.08 9.79 21.00
N GLY A 135 9.42 8.68 21.33
CA GLY A 135 8.28 8.65 22.25
C GLY A 135 6.91 8.85 21.59
N TRP A 136 6.87 8.99 20.26
CA TRP A 136 5.63 8.99 19.48
C TRP A 136 5.50 7.73 18.63
N THR A 137 4.27 7.23 18.54
CA THR A 137 3.84 6.17 17.63
C THR A 137 2.57 6.59 16.90
N ALA A 138 2.17 5.83 15.88
CA ALA A 138 0.90 6.07 15.22
C ALA A 138 -0.28 5.86 16.18
N GLU A 139 -0.17 4.87 17.06
CA GLU A 139 -1.15 4.54 18.09
C GLU A 139 -1.35 5.69 19.07
N ASP A 140 -0.27 6.36 19.49
CA ASP A 140 -0.35 7.52 20.39
C ASP A 140 -1.16 8.66 19.78
N VAL A 141 -1.00 8.91 18.48
CA VAL A 141 -1.74 9.95 17.76
C VAL A 141 -3.20 9.53 17.55
N LEU A 142 -3.45 8.27 17.18
CA LEU A 142 -4.80 7.73 16.97
C LEU A 142 -5.62 7.65 18.25
N ALA A 143 -4.98 7.50 19.41
CA ALA A 143 -5.63 7.55 20.71
C ALA A 143 -6.16 8.96 21.06
N ILE A 144 -5.68 10.01 20.39
CA ILE A 144 -6.16 11.38 20.57
C ILE A 144 -7.41 11.59 19.67
N PRO A 145 -8.55 12.02 20.24
CA PRO A 145 -9.76 12.26 19.47
C PRO A 145 -9.57 13.26 18.32
N GLN A 146 -10.24 13.01 17.20
CA GLN A 146 -10.32 13.97 16.09
C GLN A 146 -10.84 15.32 16.59
N GLY A 147 -10.21 16.40 16.11
CA GLY A 147 -10.41 17.78 16.58
C GLY A 147 -9.39 18.22 17.62
N SER A 148 -8.74 17.28 18.32
CA SER A 148 -7.74 17.55 19.37
C SER A 148 -6.36 16.98 19.05
N ARG A 149 -6.17 16.37 17.87
CA ARG A 149 -4.86 15.81 17.48
C ARG A 149 -3.84 16.95 17.33
N PRO A 150 -2.60 16.77 17.83
CA PRO A 150 -1.58 17.81 17.74
C PRO A 150 -1.17 18.06 16.27
N ASP A 151 -0.53 19.20 16.03
CA ASP A 151 0.09 19.46 14.73
C ASP A 151 1.14 18.37 14.38
N PRO A 152 1.24 17.94 13.11
CA PRO A 152 2.21 16.93 12.68
C PRO A 152 3.64 17.19 13.12
N SER A 153 4.08 18.46 13.19
CA SER A 153 5.43 18.80 13.65
C SER A 153 5.68 18.46 15.12
N VAL A 154 4.66 18.18 15.93
CA VAL A 154 4.82 17.74 17.32
C VAL A 154 5.32 16.29 17.38
N TYR A 155 4.88 15.43 16.47
CA TYR A 155 5.14 14.00 16.51
C TYR A 155 5.94 13.44 15.33
N LEU A 156 6.04 14.16 14.21
CA LEU A 156 6.86 13.79 13.05
C LEU A 156 8.23 14.46 13.08
N THR A 157 9.24 13.77 12.57
CA THR A 157 10.58 14.35 12.43
C THR A 157 10.61 15.36 11.26
N PRO A 158 11.40 16.45 11.36
CA PRO A 158 11.58 17.40 10.26
C PRO A 158 12.03 16.72 8.96
N GLU A 159 12.94 15.75 9.06
CA GLU A 159 13.50 15.02 7.92
C GLU A 159 12.42 14.22 7.19
N TYR A 160 11.51 13.59 7.93
CA TYR A 160 10.37 12.89 7.34
C TYR A 160 9.39 13.85 6.66
N MET A 161 9.06 14.97 7.32
CA MET A 161 8.13 15.95 6.77
C MET A 161 8.66 16.55 5.47
N GLU A 162 9.94 16.88 5.41
CA GLU A 162 10.59 17.37 4.19
C GLU A 162 10.58 16.31 3.09
N TYR A 163 10.96 15.07 3.40
CA TYR A 163 10.93 13.97 2.45
C TYR A 163 9.52 13.70 1.89
N HIS A 164 8.50 13.71 2.75
CA HIS A 164 7.10 13.50 2.40
C HIS A 164 6.60 14.59 1.45
N LEU A 165 6.74 15.86 1.84
CA LEU A 165 6.22 16.98 1.06
C LEU A 165 6.96 17.15 -0.28
N ALA A 166 8.24 16.76 -0.35
CA ALA A 166 9.01 16.75 -1.59
C ALA A 166 8.41 15.82 -2.68
N GLN A 167 7.61 14.81 -2.30
CA GLN A 167 6.96 13.92 -3.26
C GLN A 167 5.85 14.61 -4.08
N PHE A 168 5.34 15.74 -3.60
CA PHE A 168 4.29 16.53 -4.24
C PHE A 168 4.83 17.62 -5.18
N LYS A 169 6.16 17.74 -5.32
CA LYS A 169 6.80 18.79 -6.14
C LYS A 169 6.39 18.75 -7.62
N ASN A 170 6.02 17.58 -8.11
CA ASN A 170 5.60 17.33 -9.49
C ASN A 170 4.07 17.30 -9.63
N GLY A 171 3.36 17.94 -8.70
CA GLY A 171 1.91 17.96 -8.67
C GLY A 171 1.30 16.85 -7.83
N ALA A 172 -0.01 16.97 -7.69
CA ALA A 172 -0.85 16.07 -6.93
C ALA A 172 -2.13 15.74 -7.68
N SER A 173 -2.85 14.74 -7.21
CA SER A 173 -4.14 14.35 -7.76
C SER A 173 -5.14 14.03 -6.67
N ARG A 174 -6.41 14.28 -6.95
CA ARG A 174 -7.56 13.77 -6.21
C ARG A 174 -8.43 12.95 -7.14
N VAL A 175 -8.99 11.85 -6.64
CA VAL A 175 -9.92 11.01 -7.37
C VAL A 175 -11.26 11.02 -6.65
N MET A 176 -12.33 11.30 -7.36
CA MET A 176 -13.68 11.34 -6.77
C MET A 176 -14.77 11.12 -7.81
N PRO A 177 -16.02 10.84 -7.39
CA PRO A 177 -17.17 10.83 -8.29
C PRO A 177 -17.36 12.18 -9.01
N VAL A 178 -17.63 12.14 -10.32
CA VAL A 178 -17.91 13.33 -11.14
C VAL A 178 -19.03 14.17 -10.52
N ARG A 179 -20.12 13.53 -10.09
CA ARG A 179 -21.26 14.22 -9.45
C ARG A 179 -20.88 15.03 -8.21
N ASN A 180 -19.89 14.57 -7.45
CA ASN A 180 -19.45 15.27 -6.24
C ASN A 180 -18.60 16.48 -6.62
N PHE A 181 -17.74 16.32 -7.64
CA PHE A 181 -16.91 17.40 -8.13
C PHE A 181 -17.75 18.53 -8.73
N GLU A 182 -18.72 18.21 -9.58
CA GLU A 182 -19.63 19.20 -10.18
C GLU A 182 -20.46 19.93 -9.13
N LYS A 183 -20.88 19.23 -8.07
CA LYS A 183 -21.75 19.79 -7.04
C LYS A 183 -21.02 20.59 -5.97
N TYR A 184 -19.82 20.15 -5.56
CA TYR A 184 -19.13 20.67 -4.37
C TYR A 184 -17.70 21.14 -4.64
N GLY A 185 -17.15 20.89 -5.83
CA GLY A 185 -15.72 21.04 -6.08
C GLY A 185 -14.88 19.99 -5.36
N ILE A 186 -13.59 20.28 -5.16
CA ILE A 186 -12.66 19.34 -4.50
C ILE A 186 -12.58 19.49 -2.98
N GLY A 187 -13.05 20.60 -2.43
CA GLY A 187 -12.98 20.90 -0.99
C GLY A 187 -14.04 20.18 -0.16
N GLN A 188 -13.71 19.92 1.11
CA GLN A 188 -14.64 19.51 2.15
C GLN A 188 -15.30 20.73 2.82
N THR A 189 -16.18 20.49 3.78
CA THR A 189 -16.92 21.53 4.50
C THR A 189 -16.04 22.49 5.30
N ASP A 190 -14.84 22.06 5.70
CA ASP A 190 -13.82 22.89 6.34
C ASP A 190 -12.92 23.64 5.34
N GLY A 191 -13.20 23.50 4.05
CA GLY A 191 -12.43 24.11 2.98
C GLY A 191 -11.12 23.39 2.64
N THR A 192 -10.82 22.22 3.23
CA THR A 192 -9.61 21.45 2.91
C THR A 192 -9.88 20.36 1.88
N SER A 193 -8.83 19.85 1.22
CA SER A 193 -8.93 18.67 0.35
C SER A 193 -7.72 17.76 0.55
N PHE A 194 -8.00 16.48 0.77
CA PHE A 194 -6.99 15.42 0.66
C PHE A 194 -6.59 15.20 -0.79
N ILE A 195 -5.29 15.01 -1.00
CA ILE A 195 -4.63 14.83 -2.29
C ILE A 195 -3.48 13.82 -2.16
N MET A 196 -3.08 13.22 -3.28
CA MET A 196 -1.97 12.26 -3.35
C MET A 196 -0.91 12.73 -4.35
N PRO A 197 0.36 12.30 -4.23
CA PRO A 197 1.35 12.59 -5.25
C PRO A 197 0.90 12.06 -6.62
N HIS A 198 1.03 12.89 -7.66
CA HIS A 198 0.55 12.56 -9.00
C HIS A 198 1.10 11.21 -9.51
N HIS A 199 2.40 10.97 -9.30
CA HIS A 199 3.07 9.74 -9.74
C HIS A 199 2.54 8.48 -9.02
N GLU A 200 2.16 8.57 -7.74
CA GLU A 200 1.59 7.43 -7.02
C GLU A 200 0.18 7.12 -7.52
N VAL A 201 -0.57 8.14 -7.92
CA VAL A 201 -1.87 7.95 -8.57
C VAL A 201 -1.69 7.25 -9.91
N ASP A 202 -0.73 7.64 -10.74
CA ASP A 202 -0.42 6.92 -11.99
C ASP A 202 -0.15 5.43 -11.72
N GLU A 203 0.67 5.12 -10.72
CA GLU A 203 0.95 3.73 -10.34
C GLU A 203 -0.28 2.97 -9.86
N ILE A 204 -1.14 3.60 -9.05
CA ILE A 204 -2.37 2.99 -8.53
C ILE A 204 -3.30 2.64 -9.69
N PHE A 205 -3.49 3.55 -10.64
CA PHE A 205 -4.32 3.31 -11.80
C PHE A 205 -3.75 2.22 -12.70
N ALA A 206 -2.43 2.23 -12.95
CA ALA A 206 -1.76 1.19 -13.71
C ALA A 206 -1.92 -0.19 -13.06
N LYS A 207 -1.79 -0.27 -11.72
CA LYS A 207 -1.94 -1.52 -10.95
C LYS A 207 -3.40 -1.99 -10.83
N ALA A 208 -4.35 -1.06 -10.73
CA ALA A 208 -5.76 -1.39 -10.61
C ALA A 208 -6.35 -1.91 -11.93
N ALA A 209 -5.80 -1.52 -13.08
CA ALA A 209 -6.24 -2.00 -14.40
C ALA A 209 -7.77 -1.87 -14.63
N GLY A 210 -8.39 -0.82 -14.09
CA GLY A 210 -9.83 -0.57 -14.17
C GLY A 210 -10.68 -1.18 -13.04
N ASP A 211 -10.07 -1.94 -12.12
CA ASP A 211 -10.76 -2.47 -10.94
C ASP A 211 -11.01 -1.36 -9.90
N LYS A 212 -12.27 -0.91 -9.84
CA LYS A 212 -12.73 0.13 -8.91
C LYS A 212 -12.56 -0.26 -7.45
N ARG A 213 -12.63 -1.54 -7.11
CA ARG A 213 -12.46 -2.02 -5.74
C ARG A 213 -11.00 -1.91 -5.31
N ILE A 214 -10.06 -2.22 -6.20
CA ILE A 214 -8.62 -1.99 -5.95
C ILE A 214 -8.35 -0.49 -5.79
N LEU A 215 -8.94 0.35 -6.64
CA LEU A 215 -8.83 1.80 -6.52
C LEU A 215 -9.33 2.29 -5.15
N GLU A 216 -10.53 1.89 -4.71
CA GLU A 216 -11.06 2.28 -3.40
C GLU A 216 -10.10 1.94 -2.26
N GLN A 217 -9.56 0.71 -2.25
CA GLN A 217 -8.64 0.27 -1.22
C GLN A 217 -7.32 1.05 -1.22
N LYS A 218 -6.74 1.29 -2.41
CA LYS A 218 -5.48 2.03 -2.56
C LYS A 218 -5.63 3.51 -2.22
N LEU A 219 -6.79 4.08 -2.47
CA LEU A 219 -7.12 5.49 -2.23
C LEU A 219 -7.70 5.74 -0.81
N GLY A 220 -7.83 4.72 0.03
CA GLY A 220 -8.40 4.85 1.39
C GLY A 220 -9.89 5.23 1.40
N LEU A 221 -10.64 4.82 0.38
CA LEU A 221 -12.05 5.12 0.22
C LEU A 221 -12.93 3.99 0.78
N PRO A 222 -14.16 4.30 1.25
CA PRO A 222 -15.14 3.30 1.65
C PRO A 222 -15.49 2.32 0.51
N GLU A 223 -15.95 1.13 0.88
CA GLU A 223 -16.43 0.14 -0.10
C GLU A 223 -17.65 0.61 -0.88
N GLY A 224 -17.62 0.44 -2.20
CA GLY A 224 -18.71 0.82 -3.10
C GLY A 224 -18.80 2.32 -3.36
N PHE A 225 -17.84 3.10 -2.87
CA PHE A 225 -17.79 4.55 -3.06
C PHE A 225 -17.65 4.96 -4.53
N LEU A 226 -16.94 4.17 -5.35
CA LEU A 226 -16.69 4.44 -6.77
C LEU A 226 -17.59 3.62 -7.71
N GLU A 227 -18.33 2.62 -7.22
CA GLU A 227 -19.07 1.67 -8.05
C GLU A 227 -20.16 2.32 -8.90
N LYS A 228 -20.94 3.22 -8.30
CA LYS A 228 -22.19 3.75 -8.89
C LYS A 228 -22.00 4.99 -9.78
N ASP A 229 -20.81 5.58 -9.76
CA ASP A 229 -20.55 6.86 -10.41
C ASP A 229 -19.43 6.79 -11.44
N LYS A 230 -19.48 7.72 -12.40
CA LYS A 230 -18.31 8.07 -13.20
C LYS A 230 -17.27 8.72 -12.29
N ILE A 231 -16.02 8.41 -12.54
CA ILE A 231 -14.91 8.86 -11.72
C ILE A 231 -14.17 9.97 -12.48
N VAL A 232 -13.68 10.97 -11.77
CA VAL A 232 -12.78 11.98 -12.31
C VAL A 232 -11.51 12.02 -11.48
N ARG A 233 -10.38 12.06 -12.18
CA ARG A 233 -9.10 12.46 -11.63
C ARG A 233 -8.97 13.97 -11.81
N ILE A 234 -8.71 14.67 -10.72
CA ILE A 234 -8.39 16.10 -10.71
C ILE A 234 -6.91 16.25 -10.40
N ASP A 235 -6.13 16.67 -11.38
CA ASP A 235 -4.72 16.99 -11.22
C ASP A 235 -4.55 18.45 -10.79
N ILE A 236 -3.62 18.66 -9.87
CA ILE A 236 -3.27 19.92 -9.23
C ILE A 236 -1.76 20.10 -9.47
N PRO A 237 -1.36 20.87 -10.49
CA PRO A 237 0.05 20.98 -10.88
C PRO A 237 0.96 21.60 -9.81
N SER A 238 0.44 22.56 -9.04
CA SER A 238 1.22 23.34 -8.08
C SER A 238 0.58 23.33 -6.68
N PRO A 239 0.51 22.16 -6.01
CA PRO A 239 -0.16 22.02 -4.72
C PRO A 239 0.53 22.81 -3.61
N ASN A 240 1.83 23.06 -3.73
CA ASN A 240 2.63 23.87 -2.81
C ASN A 240 2.15 25.34 -2.69
N GLU A 241 1.43 25.86 -3.69
CA GLU A 241 0.83 27.20 -3.62
C GLU A 241 -0.52 27.23 -2.91
N LEU A 242 -1.00 26.08 -2.43
CA LEU A 242 -2.35 25.87 -1.90
C LEU A 242 -2.32 25.41 -0.44
N GLY A 243 -1.31 25.82 0.33
CA GLY A 243 -1.20 25.44 1.75
C GLY A 243 -0.92 23.95 1.97
N LEU A 244 -0.18 23.32 1.05
CA LEU A 244 0.22 21.91 1.13
C LEU A 244 0.86 21.58 2.48
N ARG A 245 0.31 20.58 3.16
CA ARG A 245 0.80 20.08 4.45
C ARG A 245 0.42 18.61 4.66
N ILE A 246 1.12 17.96 5.57
CA ILE A 246 0.74 16.63 6.06
C ILE A 246 -0.56 16.77 6.87
N PRO A 247 -1.57 15.90 6.68
CA PRO A 247 -2.80 15.97 7.44
C PRO A 247 -2.56 15.72 8.93
N SER A 248 -3.25 16.50 9.76
CA SER A 248 -3.30 16.31 11.21
C SER A 248 -4.30 15.24 11.64
N GLY A 249 -5.24 14.90 10.76
CA GLY A 249 -6.37 14.05 11.05
C GLY A 249 -7.51 14.78 11.75
N ASN A 250 -7.45 16.12 11.84
CA ASN A 250 -8.54 16.97 12.31
C ASN A 250 -9.40 17.52 11.17
N GLU A 251 -8.96 17.33 9.93
CA GLU A 251 -9.67 17.79 8.73
C GLU A 251 -11.01 17.06 8.59
N ALA A 252 -12.03 17.73 8.03
CA ALA A 252 -13.38 17.18 7.87
C ALA A 252 -13.41 15.91 6.99
N GLY A 253 -12.42 15.75 6.11
CA GLY A 253 -12.27 14.56 5.26
C GLY A 253 -11.58 13.38 5.94
N ALA A 254 -11.01 13.54 7.14
CA ALA A 254 -10.36 12.45 7.86
C ALA A 254 -11.43 11.46 8.36
N ASN A 255 -11.29 10.20 7.97
CA ASN A 255 -12.22 9.10 8.29
C ASN A 255 -11.51 8.00 9.12
N GLU A 256 -12.17 6.86 9.31
CA GLU A 256 -11.61 5.71 10.06
C GLU A 256 -10.35 5.08 9.43
N PHE A 257 -10.06 5.38 8.16
CA PHE A 257 -8.89 4.91 7.41
C PHE A 257 -7.73 5.91 7.42
N TRP A 258 -7.92 7.11 7.99
CA TRP A 258 -6.85 8.10 8.11
C TRP A 258 -5.72 7.56 8.99
N LEU A 259 -4.46 7.75 8.54
CA LEU A 259 -3.28 7.36 9.30
C LEU A 259 -2.35 8.56 9.57
N PRO A 260 -1.77 8.65 10.78
CA PRO A 260 -0.73 9.63 11.07
C PRO A 260 0.46 9.53 10.11
N GLY A 261 1.04 10.68 9.76
CA GLY A 261 2.18 10.76 8.84
C GLY A 261 1.79 11.00 7.39
N GLY A 262 0.51 11.18 7.08
CA GLY A 262 0.05 11.40 5.70
C GLY A 262 0.25 10.16 4.86
N LYS A 263 -0.28 9.04 5.36
CA LYS A 263 -0.18 7.72 4.76
C LYS A 263 -1.57 7.14 4.55
N LEU A 264 -1.76 6.50 3.40
CA LEU A 264 -2.92 5.65 3.15
C LEU A 264 -2.66 4.23 3.65
N PRO A 265 -3.70 3.41 3.90
CA PRO A 265 -3.55 2.03 4.37
C PRO A 265 -2.63 1.15 3.51
N ALA A 266 -2.51 1.46 2.21
CA ALA A 266 -1.62 0.76 1.28
C ALA A 266 -0.15 1.24 1.29
N GLY A 267 0.20 2.21 2.15
CA GLY A 267 1.54 2.78 2.28
C GLY A 267 1.82 3.99 1.38
N ASN A 268 0.90 4.32 0.48
CA ASN A 268 0.90 5.51 -0.36
C ASN A 268 0.84 6.80 0.47
N LEU A 269 1.33 7.89 -0.09
CA LEU A 269 1.34 9.20 0.57
C LEU A 269 0.06 9.97 0.31
N GLU A 270 -0.38 10.73 1.32
CA GLU A 270 -1.44 11.72 1.22
C GLU A 270 -1.04 13.02 1.91
N ALA A 271 -1.57 14.13 1.40
CA ALA A 271 -1.43 15.46 1.96
C ALA A 271 -2.78 16.18 1.93
N VAL A 272 -2.85 17.35 2.56
CA VAL A 272 -3.99 18.25 2.47
C VAL A 272 -3.59 19.62 1.94
N ILE A 273 -4.50 20.24 1.21
CA ILE A 273 -4.41 21.62 0.71
C ILE A 273 -5.67 22.40 1.09
N ASP A 274 -5.56 23.72 1.04
CA ASP A 274 -6.70 24.63 1.17
C ASP A 274 -7.42 24.73 -0.18
N ALA A 275 -8.61 24.16 -0.24
CA ALA A 275 -9.39 23.94 -1.45
C ALA A 275 -10.64 24.81 -1.55
N GLY A 276 -11.07 25.45 -0.47
CA GLY A 276 -12.34 26.18 -0.39
C GLY A 276 -12.49 27.34 -1.37
N LYS A 277 -11.41 27.79 -2.04
CA LYS A 277 -11.41 28.87 -3.03
C LYS A 277 -10.53 28.58 -4.25
N ILE A 278 -10.24 27.32 -4.55
CA ILE A 278 -9.44 27.00 -5.74
C ILE A 278 -10.24 27.36 -6.99
N SER A 279 -9.64 28.21 -7.84
CA SER A 279 -10.17 28.53 -9.15
C SER A 279 -9.99 27.34 -10.10
N GLY A 280 -10.98 27.12 -10.98
CA GLY A 280 -11.01 25.95 -11.88
C GLY A 280 -9.85 25.90 -12.88
N ASP A 281 -9.22 27.03 -13.19
CA ASP A 281 -8.02 27.12 -14.05
C ASP A 281 -6.75 26.52 -13.41
N ARG A 282 -6.76 26.30 -12.09
CA ARG A 282 -5.68 25.61 -11.36
C ARG A 282 -5.85 24.08 -11.34
N LEU A 283 -6.92 23.57 -11.95
CA LEU A 283 -7.28 22.15 -11.95
C LEU A 283 -7.29 21.60 -13.37
N ILE A 284 -6.79 20.38 -13.54
CA ILE A 284 -6.89 19.63 -14.79
C ILE A 284 -7.73 18.38 -14.52
N THR A 285 -8.88 18.25 -15.19
CA THR A 285 -9.80 17.14 -14.96
C THR A 285 -9.70 16.10 -16.07
N THR A 286 -9.47 14.85 -15.67
CA THR A 286 -9.42 13.69 -16.57
C THR A 286 -10.52 12.70 -16.17
N PRO A 287 -11.55 12.49 -17.01
CA PRO A 287 -12.54 11.45 -16.78
C PRO A 287 -11.87 10.07 -16.77
N ILE A 288 -12.26 9.23 -15.83
CA ILE A 288 -11.80 7.85 -15.73
C ILE A 288 -12.97 6.94 -16.15
N PRO A 289 -12.77 6.06 -17.15
CA PRO A 289 -13.80 5.16 -17.65
C PRO A 289 -14.27 4.13 -16.61
#